data_AF-A0A3A8KWY9-F1
#
_entry.id   AF-A0A3A8KWY9-F1
#
_cell.length_a   1.000
_cell.length_b   1.000
_cell.length_c   1.000
_cell.angle_alpha   90.00
_cell.angle_beta   90.00
_cell.angle_gamma   90.00
#
_symmetry.space_group_name_H-M   'P 1'
#
loop_
_entity.id
_entity.type
_entity.pdbx_description
1 polymer ?
#
loop_
_entity_poly.entity_id
_entity_poly.type
_entity_poly.pdbx_seq_one_letter_code
_entity_poly.pdbx_strand_id
1 'polypeptide(L)'
;MNEDKSPLHPAWRQWLAENLALGVSVEDVQQMLVQAGVDPALAREEIAAVGQHPYFKAALQVARHFGWLESLMDVYSELRARDGGRELEVREGVSPEEFFRRYYLGHRPVVLRGLMKDWPALGRWSLPYFRERFGAVEVEVMVGRDANPEHAAEQDRHRARMPFSDFLSKLEAAGETNDFYMVPRNDNWGREGLAPLRDDLRAPAGIIDPSLRPEQLTLLLGPAGTVTPLHHDNMNILLGQVMGRKQVRLVPSFERHRVYPHRGTFSHVDAAKPDLAAHPLFAEASVLEAVLEPGDMVFLPVGWWHWVKALDVSASVTFHHFLVPGGNTHLDAPF
;
A
#
# COMPACT_ATOMS: atom_id res chain seq x y z
N MET A 1 27.45 -0.36 -37.91
CA MET A 1 27.29 0.13 -36.52
C MET A 1 27.55 1.62 -36.57
N ASN A 2 26.50 2.44 -36.61
CA ASN A 2 26.69 3.88 -36.45
C ASN A 2 27.07 4.08 -34.98
N GLU A 3 28.28 4.60 -34.73
CA GLU A 3 28.63 5.13 -33.43
C GLU A 3 27.56 6.15 -33.05
N ASP A 4 27.07 6.03 -31.82
CA ASP A 4 26.11 6.98 -31.26
C ASP A 4 26.83 8.33 -31.06
N LYS A 5 26.51 9.30 -31.93
CA LYS A 5 27.22 10.59 -32.02
C LYS A 5 26.54 11.72 -31.22
N SER A 6 25.47 11.42 -30.48
CA SER A 6 24.78 12.44 -29.70
C SER A 6 25.71 13.00 -28.61
N PRO A 7 25.91 14.32 -28.54
CA PRO A 7 26.66 14.95 -27.44
C PRO A 7 25.79 15.10 -26.17
N LEU A 8 24.49 14.76 -26.22
CA LEU A 8 23.60 14.82 -25.07
C LEU A 8 23.84 13.61 -24.15
N HIS A 9 23.94 13.87 -22.85
CA HIS A 9 24.16 12.82 -21.86
C HIS A 9 23.08 11.73 -21.96
N PRO A 10 23.40 10.42 -21.86
CA PRO A 10 22.44 9.33 -22.05
C PRO A 10 21.16 9.45 -21.21
N ALA A 11 21.27 9.89 -19.95
CA ALA A 11 20.12 10.11 -19.07
C ALA A 11 19.13 11.15 -19.62
N TRP A 12 19.65 12.25 -20.21
CA TRP A 12 18.80 13.28 -20.81
C TRP A 12 18.14 12.80 -22.10
N ARG A 13 18.79 11.90 -22.85
CA ARG A 13 18.21 11.27 -24.04
C ARG A 13 17.08 10.32 -23.67
N GLN A 14 17.25 9.53 -22.61
CA GLN A 14 16.19 8.68 -22.07
C GLN A 14 15.01 9.54 -21.58
N TRP A 15 15.28 10.55 -20.76
CA TRP A 15 14.27 11.47 -20.24
C TRP A 15 13.50 12.17 -21.38
N LEU A 16 14.21 12.67 -22.40
CA LEU A 16 13.64 13.28 -23.60
C LEU A 16 12.68 12.32 -24.31
N ALA A 17 13.13 11.11 -24.62
CA ALA A 17 12.33 10.13 -25.32
C ALA A 17 11.10 9.73 -24.49
N GLU A 18 11.26 9.49 -23.19
CA GLU A 18 10.15 9.13 -22.30
C GLU A 18 9.07 10.23 -22.26
N ASN A 19 9.45 11.49 -22.06
CA ASN A 19 8.49 12.59 -21.95
C ASN A 19 7.75 12.85 -23.27
N LEU A 20 8.45 12.80 -24.41
CA LEU A 20 7.79 12.91 -25.71
C LEU A 20 6.84 11.72 -25.96
N ALA A 21 7.21 10.50 -25.53
CA ALA A 21 6.34 9.34 -25.66
C ALA A 21 5.07 9.44 -24.81
N LEU A 22 5.18 10.02 -23.61
CA LEU A 22 4.06 10.29 -22.70
C LEU A 22 3.22 11.51 -23.12
N GLY A 23 3.56 12.17 -24.23
CA GLY A 23 2.76 13.26 -24.81
C GLY A 23 3.06 14.65 -24.26
N VAL A 24 4.16 14.84 -23.53
CA VAL A 24 4.64 16.19 -23.17
C VAL A 24 4.97 16.97 -24.45
N SER A 25 4.62 18.25 -24.48
CA SER A 25 4.81 19.09 -25.66
C SER A 25 6.29 19.23 -26.03
N VAL A 26 6.57 19.38 -27.32
CA VAL A 26 7.94 19.62 -27.81
C VAL A 26 8.52 20.90 -27.20
N GLU A 27 7.68 21.91 -27.05
CA GLU A 27 8.01 23.20 -26.46
C GLU A 27 8.47 23.05 -25.01
N ASP A 28 7.72 22.33 -24.17
CA ASP A 28 8.04 22.13 -22.75
C ASP A 28 9.32 21.30 -22.57
N VAL A 29 9.45 20.23 -23.36
CA VAL A 29 10.66 19.39 -23.37
C VAL A 29 11.88 20.21 -23.76
N GLN A 30 11.78 21.03 -24.82
CA GLN A 30 12.88 21.89 -25.24
C GLN A 30 13.23 22.92 -24.16
N GLN A 31 12.22 23.54 -23.55
CA GLN A 31 12.43 24.51 -22.47
C GLN A 31 13.17 23.89 -21.29
N MET A 32 12.78 22.67 -20.88
CA MET A 32 13.43 21.97 -19.76
C MET A 32 14.89 21.62 -20.07
N LEU A 33 15.19 21.12 -21.27
CA LEU A 33 16.56 20.84 -21.69
C LEU A 33 17.44 22.11 -21.64
N VAL A 34 16.92 23.24 -22.13
CA VAL A 34 17.64 24.52 -22.09
C VAL A 34 17.84 25.02 -20.66
N GLN A 35 16.83 24.89 -19.80
CA GLN A 35 16.95 25.21 -18.37
C GLN A 35 18.01 24.34 -17.67
N ALA A 36 18.18 23.10 -18.11
CA ALA A 36 19.23 22.20 -17.66
C ALA A 36 20.63 22.49 -18.26
N GLY A 37 20.78 23.54 -19.07
CA GLY A 37 22.05 23.97 -19.65
C GLY A 37 22.39 23.34 -21.00
N VAL A 38 21.44 22.65 -21.66
CA VAL A 38 21.63 22.14 -23.02
C VAL A 38 21.53 23.29 -24.02
N ASP A 39 22.44 23.34 -24.99
CA ASP A 39 22.39 24.33 -26.07
C ASP A 39 21.04 24.26 -26.83
N PRO A 40 20.35 25.39 -27.09
CA PRO A 40 19.04 25.37 -27.74
C PRO A 40 19.03 24.78 -29.16
N ALA A 41 20.12 24.88 -29.92
CA ALA A 41 20.20 24.26 -31.24
C ALA A 41 20.35 22.74 -31.10
N LEU A 42 21.23 22.30 -30.20
CA LEU A 42 21.37 20.88 -29.86
C LEU A 42 20.05 20.27 -29.37
N ALA A 43 19.31 20.94 -28.48
CA ALA A 43 18.03 20.44 -28.00
C ALA A 43 17.02 20.20 -29.14
N ARG A 44 16.94 21.11 -30.10
CA ARG A 44 16.08 20.95 -31.30
C ARG A 44 16.52 19.79 -32.19
N GLU A 45 17.83 19.66 -32.40
CA GLU A 45 18.39 18.55 -33.18
C GLU A 45 18.10 17.20 -32.55
N GLU A 46 18.28 17.07 -31.23
CA GLU A 46 18.01 15.83 -30.48
C GLU A 46 16.53 15.47 -30.48
N ILE A 47 15.62 16.44 -30.28
CA ILE A 47 14.17 16.23 -30.36
C ILE A 47 13.79 15.72 -31.76
N ALA A 48 14.31 16.35 -32.82
CA ALA A 48 14.04 15.94 -34.21
C ALA A 48 14.59 14.54 -34.51
N ALA A 49 15.80 14.22 -34.02
CA ALA A 49 16.43 12.92 -34.21
C ALA A 49 15.63 11.80 -33.51
N VAL A 50 15.20 12.02 -32.26
CA VAL A 50 14.34 11.08 -31.52
C VAL A 50 13.04 10.83 -32.28
N GLY A 51 12.36 11.86 -32.76
CA GLY A 51 11.09 11.74 -33.49
C GLY A 51 11.17 10.87 -34.76
N GLN A 52 12.33 10.80 -35.41
CA GLN A 52 12.55 9.99 -36.61
C GLN A 52 13.01 8.56 -36.29
N HIS A 53 13.50 8.30 -35.07
CA HIS A 53 14.14 7.05 -34.70
C HIS A 53 13.13 5.87 -34.67
N PRO A 54 13.43 4.73 -35.32
CA PRO A 54 12.49 3.60 -35.40
C PRO A 54 12.13 3.01 -34.02
N TYR A 55 13.07 2.95 -33.07
CA TYR A 55 12.76 2.50 -31.70
C TYR A 55 11.87 3.48 -30.94
N PHE A 56 11.98 4.78 -31.21
CA PHE A 56 11.10 5.76 -30.61
C PHE A 56 9.67 5.65 -31.18
N LYS A 57 9.54 5.37 -32.48
CA LYS A 57 8.22 5.04 -33.08
C LYS A 57 7.58 3.81 -32.46
N ALA A 58 8.36 2.78 -32.12
CA ALA A 58 7.86 1.63 -31.37
C ALA A 58 7.46 2.03 -29.93
N ALA A 59 8.27 2.84 -29.26
CA ALA A 59 7.94 3.37 -27.93
C ALA A 59 6.63 4.18 -27.93
N LEU A 60 6.38 5.00 -28.96
CA LEU A 60 5.10 5.72 -29.12
C LEU A 60 3.90 4.78 -29.25
N GLN A 61 4.04 3.64 -29.94
CA GLN A 61 2.96 2.65 -30.02
C GLN A 61 2.67 2.03 -28.65
N VAL A 62 3.71 1.72 -27.88
CA VAL A 62 3.59 1.21 -26.50
C VAL A 62 2.96 2.25 -25.58
N ALA A 63 3.44 3.50 -25.61
CA ALA A 63 2.88 4.61 -24.84
C ALA A 63 1.41 4.86 -25.16
N ARG A 64 1.02 4.72 -26.44
CA ARG A 64 -0.39 4.80 -26.83
C ARG A 64 -1.23 3.68 -26.20
N HIS A 65 -0.72 2.46 -26.10
CA HIS A 65 -1.42 1.38 -25.39
C HIS A 65 -1.60 1.71 -23.90
N PHE A 66 -0.59 2.30 -23.25
CA PHE A 66 -0.73 2.78 -21.88
C PHE A 66 -1.80 3.88 -21.76
N GLY A 67 -1.81 4.88 -22.65
CA GLY A 67 -2.83 5.93 -22.64
C GLY A 67 -4.26 5.40 -22.84
N TRP A 68 -4.46 4.34 -23.63
CA TRP A 68 -5.76 3.66 -23.73
C TRP A 68 -6.17 2.99 -22.42
N LEU A 69 -5.24 2.34 -21.72
CA LEU A 69 -5.49 1.74 -20.41
C LEU A 69 -5.84 2.79 -19.36
N GLU A 70 -5.12 3.92 -19.35
CA GLU A 70 -5.40 5.06 -18.47
C GLU A 70 -6.76 5.67 -18.74
N SER A 71 -7.11 5.89 -20.01
CA SER A 71 -8.44 6.39 -20.38
C SER A 71 -9.57 5.45 -19.96
N LEU A 72 -9.37 4.13 -20.08
CA LEU A 72 -10.34 3.15 -19.59
C LEU A 72 -10.46 3.19 -18.05
N MET A 73 -9.32 3.33 -17.36
CA MET A 73 -9.26 3.48 -15.90
C MET A 73 -10.00 4.74 -15.41
N ASP A 74 -9.88 5.85 -16.12
CA ASP A 74 -10.64 7.08 -15.84
C ASP A 74 -12.16 6.87 -15.97
N VAL A 75 -12.61 6.13 -16.99
CA VAL A 75 -14.03 5.75 -17.12
C VAL A 75 -14.51 4.96 -15.91
N TYR A 76 -13.71 4.02 -15.39
CA TYR A 76 -14.05 3.29 -14.17
C TYR A 76 -14.13 4.21 -12.95
N SER A 77 -13.20 5.16 -12.82
CA SER A 77 -13.24 6.18 -11.75
C SER A 77 -14.52 7.00 -11.81
N GLU A 78 -14.89 7.52 -12.99
CA GLU A 78 -16.11 8.29 -13.17
C GLU A 78 -17.37 7.48 -12.85
N LEU A 79 -17.47 6.26 -13.38
CA LEU A 79 -18.61 5.37 -13.13
C LEU A 79 -18.74 5.07 -11.64
N ARG A 80 -17.61 4.81 -10.96
CA ARG A 80 -17.62 4.51 -9.54
C ARG A 80 -17.98 5.73 -8.69
N ALA A 81 -17.51 6.91 -9.07
CA ALA A 81 -17.91 8.16 -8.40
C ALA A 81 -19.42 8.41 -8.49
N ARG A 82 -20.06 8.07 -9.63
CA ARG A 82 -21.52 8.18 -9.82
C ARG A 82 -22.33 7.17 -8.98
N ASP A 83 -21.74 6.04 -8.63
CA ASP A 83 -22.32 4.98 -7.78
C ASP A 83 -21.97 5.16 -6.29
N GLY A 84 -21.72 6.39 -5.84
CA GLY A 84 -21.43 6.71 -4.44
C GLY A 84 -20.05 6.25 -3.95
N GLY A 85 -19.14 5.87 -4.85
CA GLY A 85 -17.81 5.34 -4.53
C GLY A 85 -16.78 6.34 -4.00
N ARG A 86 -17.21 7.52 -3.51
CA ARG A 86 -16.33 8.54 -2.95
C ARG A 86 -16.16 8.42 -1.43
N GLU A 87 -16.94 7.56 -0.78
CA GLU A 87 -16.87 7.33 0.65
C GLU A 87 -16.59 5.85 0.93
N LEU A 88 -15.88 5.57 2.03
CA LEU A 88 -15.66 4.21 2.47
C LEU A 88 -16.93 3.69 3.14
N GLU A 89 -17.55 2.67 2.53
CA GLU A 89 -18.76 2.05 3.06
C GLU A 89 -18.47 1.40 4.42
N VAL A 90 -19.31 1.67 5.42
CA VAL A 90 -19.29 1.01 6.73
C VAL A 90 -20.55 0.18 6.89
N ARG A 91 -20.41 -1.12 7.15
CA ARG A 91 -21.51 -2.08 7.19
C ARG A 91 -21.42 -2.99 8.40
N GLU A 92 -22.58 -3.45 8.85
CA GLU A 92 -22.73 -4.46 9.88
C GLU A 92 -23.67 -5.57 9.38
N GLY A 93 -23.47 -6.80 9.85
CA GLY A 93 -24.37 -7.91 9.50
C GLY A 93 -24.31 -8.37 8.04
N VAL A 94 -23.22 -8.08 7.33
CA VAL A 94 -22.99 -8.54 5.95
C VAL A 94 -22.89 -10.07 5.92
N SER A 95 -23.70 -10.73 5.09
CA SER A 95 -23.62 -12.18 4.90
C SER A 95 -22.37 -12.57 4.08
N PRO A 96 -21.85 -13.80 4.19
CA PRO A 96 -20.75 -14.26 3.34
C PRO A 96 -21.05 -14.13 1.84
N GLU A 97 -22.28 -14.41 1.42
CA GLU A 97 -22.71 -14.27 0.03
C GLU A 97 -22.64 -12.82 -0.43
N GLU A 98 -23.16 -11.88 0.36
CA GLU A 98 -23.04 -10.45 0.06
C GLU A 98 -21.58 -10.02 0.05
N PHE A 99 -20.78 -10.51 1.02
CA PHE A 99 -19.37 -10.18 1.12
C PHE A 99 -18.63 -10.50 -0.18
N PHE A 100 -18.74 -11.76 -0.63
CA PHE A 100 -18.07 -12.20 -1.84
C PHE A 100 -18.61 -11.53 -3.09
N ARG A 101 -19.94 -11.40 -3.23
CA ARG A 101 -20.54 -10.82 -4.44
C ARG A 101 -20.25 -9.32 -4.58
N ARG A 102 -20.42 -8.54 -3.50
CA ARG A 102 -20.39 -7.07 -3.55
C ARG A 102 -18.99 -6.50 -3.33
N TYR A 103 -18.20 -7.08 -2.42
CA TYR A 103 -16.91 -6.50 -2.04
C TYR A 103 -15.74 -7.25 -2.68
N TYR A 104 -15.67 -8.57 -2.50
CA TYR A 104 -14.57 -9.37 -3.06
C TYR A 104 -14.58 -9.35 -4.59
N LEU A 105 -15.65 -9.84 -5.21
CA LEU A 105 -15.81 -9.89 -6.68
C LEU A 105 -16.13 -8.51 -7.27
N GLY A 106 -16.84 -7.67 -6.51
CA GLY A 106 -17.12 -6.30 -6.92
C GLY A 106 -15.91 -5.36 -6.81
N HIS A 107 -14.79 -5.85 -6.26
CA HIS A 107 -13.54 -5.11 -6.07
C HIS A 107 -13.76 -3.79 -5.32
N ARG A 108 -14.47 -3.85 -4.19
CA ARG A 108 -14.88 -2.69 -3.38
C ARG A 108 -14.37 -2.83 -1.94
N PRO A 109 -13.68 -1.84 -1.38
CA PRO A 109 -13.32 -1.85 0.03
C PRO A 109 -14.57 -1.60 0.88
N VAL A 110 -14.52 -2.07 2.12
CA VAL A 110 -15.60 -1.90 3.10
C VAL A 110 -15.04 -2.04 4.51
N VAL A 111 -15.57 -1.24 5.44
CA VAL A 111 -15.39 -1.47 6.87
C VAL A 111 -16.57 -2.32 7.37
N LEU A 112 -16.26 -3.44 8.00
CA LEU A 112 -17.19 -4.46 8.48
C LEU A 112 -17.17 -4.46 10.01
N ARG A 113 -18.33 -4.19 10.60
CA ARG A 113 -18.56 -4.23 12.04
C ARG A 113 -19.16 -5.57 12.47
N GLY A 114 -18.85 -5.97 13.70
CA GLY A 114 -19.47 -7.12 14.36
C GLY A 114 -18.89 -8.48 13.97
N LEU A 115 -17.90 -8.56 13.08
CA LEU A 115 -17.23 -9.81 12.69
C LEU A 115 -16.27 -10.34 13.77
N MET A 116 -15.91 -9.50 14.74
CA MET A 116 -14.99 -9.84 15.83
C MET A 116 -15.70 -10.01 17.20
N LYS A 117 -17.04 -9.95 17.23
CA LYS A 117 -17.81 -9.86 18.48
C LYS A 117 -17.55 -10.99 19.49
N ASP A 118 -17.13 -12.15 19.00
CA ASP A 118 -16.86 -13.37 19.78
C ASP A 118 -15.36 -13.65 19.95
N TRP A 119 -14.48 -12.72 19.55
CA TRP A 119 -13.04 -12.86 19.74
C TRP A 119 -12.64 -12.62 21.20
N PRO A 120 -12.02 -13.60 21.89
CA PRO A 120 -11.42 -13.35 23.20
C PRO A 120 -10.41 -12.21 23.19
N ALA A 121 -9.71 -11.99 22.06
CA ALA A 121 -8.70 -10.95 21.92
C ALA A 121 -9.21 -9.54 22.26
N LEU A 122 -10.45 -9.20 21.89
CA LEU A 122 -11.02 -7.86 22.14
C LEU A 122 -11.11 -7.49 23.62
N GLY A 123 -11.28 -8.49 24.50
CA GLY A 123 -11.33 -8.28 25.95
C GLY A 123 -10.03 -8.63 26.68
N ARG A 124 -9.09 -9.32 26.03
CA ARG A 124 -7.87 -9.86 26.67
C ARG A 124 -6.61 -9.15 26.26
N TRP A 125 -6.47 -8.79 24.99
CA TRP A 125 -5.22 -8.25 24.46
C TRP A 125 -4.95 -6.88 25.06
N SER A 126 -3.80 -6.78 25.73
CA SER A 126 -3.30 -5.59 26.40
C SER A 126 -1.79 -5.75 26.57
N LEU A 127 -1.05 -4.65 26.76
CA LEU A 127 0.40 -4.74 27.00
C LEU A 127 0.72 -5.58 28.25
N PRO A 128 -0.01 -5.47 29.38
CA PRO A 128 0.18 -6.36 30.54
C PRO A 128 -0.07 -7.83 30.21
N TYR A 129 -1.15 -8.15 29.49
CA TYR A 129 -1.45 -9.52 29.07
C TYR A 129 -0.32 -10.12 28.21
N PHE A 130 0.16 -9.36 27.22
CA PHE A 130 1.26 -9.81 26.38
C PHE A 130 2.54 -10.02 27.19
N ARG A 131 2.83 -9.11 28.13
CA ARG A 131 4.02 -9.18 28.98
C ARG A 131 4.00 -10.42 29.87
N GLU A 132 2.87 -10.68 30.54
CA GLU A 132 2.70 -11.81 31.44
C GLU A 132 2.82 -13.16 30.70
N ARG A 133 2.17 -13.28 29.55
CA ARG A 133 2.05 -14.56 28.83
C ARG A 133 3.21 -14.84 27.89
N PHE A 134 3.76 -13.80 27.27
CA PHE A 134 4.65 -13.93 26.12
C PHE A 134 5.94 -13.10 26.26
N GLY A 135 6.17 -12.43 27.39
CA GLY A 135 7.28 -11.47 27.56
C GLY A 135 8.66 -12.06 27.25
N ALA A 136 8.89 -13.33 27.59
CA ALA A 136 10.17 -14.01 27.35
C ALA A 136 10.36 -14.46 25.89
N VAL A 137 9.32 -14.44 25.05
CA VAL A 137 9.40 -14.84 23.66
C VAL A 137 10.22 -13.81 22.90
N GLU A 138 11.27 -14.25 22.19
CA GLU A 138 11.98 -13.36 21.28
C GLU A 138 11.05 -13.02 20.11
N VAL A 139 10.91 -11.74 19.78
CA VAL A 139 10.12 -11.24 18.65
C VAL A 139 11.02 -10.47 17.69
N GLU A 140 10.58 -10.35 16.44
CA GLU A 140 11.22 -9.48 15.47
C GLU A 140 10.37 -8.24 15.21
N VAL A 141 11.02 -7.09 15.13
CA VAL A 141 10.39 -5.79 14.88
C VAL A 141 11.27 -4.97 13.94
N MET A 142 10.69 -3.97 13.31
CA MET A 142 11.44 -2.91 12.65
C MET A 142 11.84 -1.84 13.67
N VAL A 143 13.05 -1.30 13.57
CA VAL A 143 13.60 -0.21 14.40
C VAL A 143 14.38 0.79 13.54
N GLY A 144 14.60 2.02 14.02
CA GLY A 144 15.39 3.02 13.29
C GLY A 144 14.68 3.56 12.04
N ARG A 145 13.34 3.43 11.97
CA ARG A 145 12.56 3.76 10.78
C ARG A 145 12.56 5.26 10.48
N ASP A 146 12.61 6.12 11.49
CA ASP A 146 12.57 7.57 11.29
C ASP A 146 13.84 8.10 10.61
N ALA A 147 14.95 7.35 10.69
CA ALA A 147 16.19 7.69 10.00
C ALA A 147 16.20 7.30 8.51
N ASN A 148 15.18 6.61 8.01
CA ASN A 148 15.10 6.17 6.61
C ASN A 148 13.69 6.39 6.03
N PRO A 149 13.49 7.37 5.13
CA PRO A 149 12.18 7.59 4.50
C PRO A 149 11.71 6.37 3.67
N GLU A 150 12.63 5.53 3.22
CA GLU A 150 12.37 4.30 2.47
C GLU A 150 12.20 3.08 3.38
N HIS A 151 11.99 3.25 4.70
CA HIS A 151 11.94 2.13 5.65
C HIS A 151 10.98 1.01 5.25
N ALA A 152 9.83 1.34 4.64
CA ALA A 152 8.82 0.36 4.25
C ALA A 152 9.29 -0.52 3.08
N ALA A 153 9.96 0.08 2.09
CA ALA A 153 10.52 -0.64 0.96
C ALA A 153 11.84 -1.35 1.29
N GLU A 154 12.62 -0.81 2.24
CA GLU A 154 13.93 -1.32 2.65
C GLU A 154 13.90 -2.02 4.02
N GLN A 155 12.77 -2.65 4.32
CA GLN A 155 12.47 -3.19 5.63
C GLN A 155 13.53 -4.15 6.21
N ASP A 156 14.23 -4.92 5.37
CA ASP A 156 15.27 -5.86 5.82
C ASP A 156 16.45 -5.16 6.51
N ARG A 157 16.69 -3.87 6.22
CA ARG A 157 17.71 -3.04 6.89
C ARG A 157 17.35 -2.67 8.33
N HIS A 158 16.07 -2.77 8.68
CA HIS A 158 15.52 -2.27 9.95
C HIS A 158 15.13 -3.39 10.92
N ARG A 159 15.35 -4.66 10.54
CA ARG A 159 14.94 -5.80 11.37
C ARG A 159 15.84 -5.93 12.59
N ALA A 160 15.22 -6.03 13.75
CA ALA A 160 15.87 -6.32 15.02
C ALA A 160 15.08 -7.36 15.80
N ARG A 161 15.79 -8.20 16.56
CA ARG A 161 15.22 -9.19 17.47
C ARG A 161 15.39 -8.74 18.91
N MET A 162 14.38 -8.94 19.73
CA MET A 162 14.41 -8.63 21.16
C MET A 162 13.37 -9.46 21.93
N PRO A 163 13.52 -9.65 23.25
CA PRO A 163 12.43 -10.16 24.09
C PRO A 163 11.17 -9.31 23.91
N PHE A 164 10.01 -9.95 23.85
CA PHE A 164 8.74 -9.24 23.69
C PHE A 164 8.50 -8.26 24.84
N SER A 165 8.95 -8.60 26.06
CA SER A 165 8.94 -7.68 27.21
C SER A 165 9.66 -6.36 26.95
N ASP A 166 10.75 -6.39 26.19
CA ASP A 166 11.56 -5.20 25.93
C ASP A 166 10.83 -4.32 24.92
N PHE A 167 10.28 -4.93 23.86
CA PHE A 167 9.44 -4.24 22.89
C PHE A 167 8.20 -3.61 23.55
N LEU A 168 7.51 -4.34 24.42
CA LEU A 168 6.35 -3.83 25.17
C LEU A 168 6.73 -2.65 26.06
N SER A 169 7.91 -2.66 26.69
CA SER A 169 8.39 -1.53 27.49
C SER A 169 8.68 -0.30 26.63
N LYS A 170 9.17 -0.49 25.39
CA LYS A 170 9.31 0.61 24.42
C LYS A 170 7.95 1.20 24.07
N LEU A 171 6.93 0.37 23.83
CA LEU A 171 5.57 0.84 23.55
C LEU A 171 4.98 1.69 24.67
N GLU A 172 5.18 1.28 25.92
CA GLU A 172 4.70 2.01 27.11
C GLU A 172 5.37 3.39 27.25
N ALA A 173 6.62 3.53 26.82
CA ALA A 173 7.42 4.74 27.01
C ALA A 173 7.40 5.74 25.83
N ALA A 174 7.06 5.30 24.61
CA ALA A 174 7.40 6.04 23.40
C ALA A 174 6.47 7.21 23.03
N GLY A 175 5.24 7.27 23.53
CA GLY A 175 4.26 8.25 23.06
C GLY A 175 3.94 8.06 21.57
N GLU A 176 3.95 9.15 20.79
CA GLU A 176 3.78 9.11 19.33
C GLU A 176 5.14 9.02 18.62
N THR A 177 5.37 7.93 17.86
CA THR A 177 6.59 7.73 17.06
C THR A 177 6.34 6.74 15.92
N ASN A 178 7.15 6.84 14.85
CA ASN A 178 7.19 5.85 13.79
C ASN A 178 8.47 5.00 13.81
N ASP A 179 9.39 5.24 14.76
CA ASP A 179 10.75 4.68 14.74
C ASP A 179 10.80 3.15 14.85
N PHE A 180 9.82 2.53 15.51
CA PHE A 180 9.76 1.08 15.65
C PHE A 180 8.35 0.52 15.51
N TYR A 181 8.23 -0.66 14.90
CA TYR A 181 6.94 -1.28 14.57
C TYR A 181 7.09 -2.76 14.27
N MET A 182 6.18 -3.59 14.78
CA MET A 182 6.00 -4.96 14.31
C MET A 182 5.13 -4.94 13.05
N VAL A 183 5.68 -5.43 11.94
CA VAL A 183 5.02 -5.45 10.61
C VAL A 183 4.77 -6.89 10.14
N PRO A 184 3.91 -7.08 9.12
CA PRO A 184 3.58 -8.41 8.62
C PRO A 184 4.79 -9.30 8.28
N ARG A 185 5.83 -8.74 7.67
CA ARG A 185 7.01 -9.47 7.19
C ARG A 185 8.00 -9.86 8.31
N ASN A 186 7.71 -9.55 9.58
CA ASN A 186 8.48 -10.06 10.73
C ASN A 186 8.16 -11.51 11.10
N ASP A 187 7.09 -12.09 10.54
CA ASP A 187 6.69 -13.49 10.70
C ASP A 187 6.62 -13.97 12.17
N ASN A 188 6.11 -13.10 13.05
CA ASN A 188 6.04 -13.43 14.48
C ASN A 188 5.02 -14.54 14.80
N TRP A 189 4.02 -14.79 13.94
CA TRP A 189 3.09 -15.92 14.12
C TRP A 189 3.76 -17.28 14.00
N GLY A 190 4.85 -17.39 13.23
CA GLY A 190 5.64 -18.62 13.12
C GLY A 190 6.45 -18.97 14.37
N ARG A 191 6.51 -18.07 15.37
CA ARG A 191 7.25 -18.29 16.61
C ARG A 191 6.42 -19.13 17.57
N GLU A 192 6.92 -20.31 17.94
CA GLU A 192 6.22 -21.28 18.79
C GLU A 192 5.68 -20.66 20.09
N GLY A 193 6.46 -19.78 20.73
CA GLY A 193 6.04 -19.09 21.96
C GLY A 193 4.84 -18.17 21.80
N LEU A 194 4.52 -17.69 20.60
CA LEU A 194 3.35 -16.88 20.30
C LEU A 194 2.16 -17.69 19.78
N ALA A 195 2.32 -19.00 19.54
CA ALA A 195 1.23 -19.85 19.03
C ALA A 195 -0.09 -19.72 19.82
N PRO A 196 -0.09 -19.62 21.17
CA PRO A 196 -1.33 -19.47 21.95
C PRO A 196 -2.11 -18.16 21.69
N LEU A 197 -1.51 -17.12 21.10
CA LEU A 197 -2.25 -15.91 20.71
C LEU A 197 -3.36 -16.21 19.70
N ARG A 198 -3.22 -17.27 18.90
CA ARG A 198 -4.24 -17.67 17.91
C ARG A 198 -5.51 -18.22 18.56
N ASP A 199 -5.42 -18.72 19.79
CA ASP A 199 -6.58 -19.21 20.54
C ASP A 199 -7.56 -18.07 20.88
N ASP A 200 -7.08 -16.82 20.85
CA ASP A 200 -7.85 -15.60 21.07
C ASP A 200 -8.53 -15.06 19.81
N LEU A 201 -8.34 -15.70 18.65
CA LEU A 201 -8.87 -15.27 17.35
C LEU A 201 -10.01 -16.19 16.87
N ARG A 202 -10.90 -15.67 16.04
CA ARG A 202 -11.90 -16.46 15.30
C ARG A 202 -11.86 -16.07 13.84
N ALA A 203 -11.94 -17.05 12.94
CA ALA A 203 -12.09 -16.75 11.52
C ALA A 203 -13.50 -16.17 11.29
N PRO A 204 -13.65 -15.02 10.59
CA PRO A 204 -14.95 -14.55 10.13
C PRO A 204 -15.70 -15.66 9.37
N ALA A 205 -16.80 -16.15 9.96
CA ALA A 205 -17.48 -17.35 9.52
C ALA A 205 -17.95 -17.23 8.06
N GLY A 206 -17.61 -18.24 7.25
CA GLY A 206 -17.96 -18.27 5.83
C GLY A 206 -17.17 -17.32 4.94
N ILE A 207 -16.27 -16.49 5.48
CA ILE A 207 -15.41 -15.57 4.72
C ILE A 207 -13.95 -16.02 4.73
N ILE A 208 -13.43 -16.42 5.89
CA ILE A 208 -12.02 -16.80 6.09
C ILE A 208 -11.91 -18.29 6.43
N ASP A 209 -10.84 -18.94 5.95
CA ASP A 209 -10.47 -20.32 6.30
C ASP A 209 -10.34 -20.48 7.84
N PRO A 210 -11.11 -21.38 8.47
CA PRO A 210 -11.12 -21.54 9.92
C PRO A 210 -9.83 -22.15 10.49
N SER A 211 -8.92 -22.66 9.66
CA SER A 211 -7.69 -23.29 10.15
C SER A 211 -6.69 -22.31 10.77
N LEU A 212 -6.75 -21.02 10.40
CA LEU A 212 -5.95 -19.93 10.99
C LEU A 212 -4.48 -20.32 11.23
N ARG A 213 -3.87 -20.96 10.23
CA ARG A 213 -2.48 -21.39 10.31
C ARG A 213 -1.56 -20.15 10.31
N PRO A 214 -0.37 -20.21 10.93
CA PRO A 214 0.50 -19.04 11.07
C PRO A 214 0.78 -18.32 9.74
N GLU A 215 0.99 -19.07 8.67
CA GLU A 215 1.25 -18.54 7.32
C GLU A 215 0.05 -17.80 6.68
N GLN A 216 -1.14 -17.91 7.27
CA GLN A 216 -2.37 -17.27 6.79
C GLN A 216 -2.65 -15.94 7.48
N LEU A 217 -1.84 -15.59 8.49
CA LEU A 217 -2.06 -14.47 9.40
C LEU A 217 -0.84 -13.56 9.44
N THR A 218 -1.07 -12.28 9.69
CA THR A 218 0.02 -11.38 10.06
C THR A 218 -0.36 -10.55 11.28
N LEU A 219 0.64 -10.18 12.09
CA LEU A 219 0.47 -9.40 13.31
C LEU A 219 1.12 -8.04 13.10
N LEU A 220 0.36 -7.00 13.36
CA LEU A 220 0.85 -5.64 13.39
C LEU A 220 0.69 -5.12 14.82
N LEU A 221 1.78 -4.64 15.41
CA LEU A 221 1.77 -4.07 16.76
C LEU A 221 2.78 -2.93 16.83
N GLY A 222 2.32 -1.74 17.24
CA GLY A 222 3.17 -0.55 17.25
C GLY A 222 2.66 0.56 18.15
N PRO A 223 3.50 1.58 18.40
CA PRO A 223 3.08 2.78 19.13
C PRO A 223 2.08 3.60 18.29
N ALA A 224 1.47 4.58 18.95
CA ALA A 224 0.79 5.66 18.24
C ALA A 224 1.79 6.34 17.29
N GLY A 225 1.33 6.81 16.13
CA GLY A 225 2.17 7.51 15.16
C GLY A 225 2.83 6.64 14.10
N THR A 226 2.80 5.31 14.25
CA THR A 226 3.29 4.42 13.18
C THR A 226 2.50 4.62 11.90
N VAL A 227 3.23 4.78 10.79
CA VAL A 227 2.69 4.95 9.45
C VAL A 227 3.13 3.79 8.56
N THR A 228 2.19 3.21 7.83
CA THR A 228 2.46 2.46 6.61
C THR A 228 2.18 3.39 5.43
N PRO A 229 3.20 3.78 4.63
CA PRO A 229 3.05 4.71 3.51
C PRO A 229 2.01 4.24 2.48
N LEU A 230 1.59 5.13 1.59
CA LEU A 230 0.64 4.79 0.54
C LEU A 230 1.23 3.71 -0.37
N HIS A 231 0.59 2.54 -0.41
CA HIS A 231 1.01 1.39 -1.18
C HIS A 231 -0.18 0.49 -1.49
N HIS A 232 -0.02 -0.52 -2.35
CA HIS A 232 -1.01 -1.57 -2.48
C HIS A 232 -0.39 -2.95 -2.27
N ASP A 233 -1.21 -3.91 -1.89
CA ASP A 233 -0.80 -5.30 -1.82
C ASP A 233 -1.07 -6.03 -3.14
N ASN A 234 -0.36 -7.14 -3.32
CA ASN A 234 -0.54 -8.06 -4.44
C ASN A 234 -1.55 -9.17 -4.13
N MET A 235 -2.38 -9.00 -3.09
CA MET A 235 -3.47 -9.91 -2.74
C MET A 235 -4.57 -9.16 -1.99
N ASN A 236 -5.76 -9.76 -1.85
CA ASN A 236 -6.77 -9.19 -0.96
C ASN A 236 -6.35 -9.36 0.50
N ILE A 237 -6.73 -8.41 1.35
CA ILE A 237 -6.48 -8.45 2.78
C ILE A 237 -7.77 -8.13 3.53
N LEU A 238 -8.04 -8.90 4.58
CA LEU A 238 -9.00 -8.50 5.61
C LEU A 238 -8.21 -8.14 6.88
N LEU A 239 -8.17 -6.87 7.24
CA LEU A 239 -7.46 -6.37 8.42
C LEU A 239 -8.45 -6.15 9.56
N GLY A 240 -8.31 -6.90 10.65
CA GLY A 240 -9.08 -6.74 11.88
C GLY A 240 -8.34 -5.90 12.92
N GLN A 241 -8.98 -4.86 13.42
CA GLN A 241 -8.45 -3.94 14.41
C GLN A 241 -8.79 -4.43 15.81
N VAL A 242 -7.78 -4.81 16.60
CA VAL A 242 -7.99 -5.47 17.91
C VAL A 242 -7.75 -4.51 19.07
N MET A 243 -6.66 -3.75 19.05
CA MET A 243 -6.32 -2.77 20.08
C MET A 243 -6.03 -1.41 19.47
N GLY A 244 -6.48 -0.34 20.13
CA GLY A 244 -6.30 1.04 19.66
C GLY A 244 -6.97 1.31 18.32
N ARG A 245 -6.83 2.53 17.81
CA ARG A 245 -7.43 2.96 16.55
C ARG A 245 -6.42 3.10 15.43
N LYS A 246 -6.87 2.89 14.20
CA LYS A 246 -6.11 3.16 12.98
C LYS A 246 -6.90 4.04 12.03
N GLN A 247 -6.28 5.11 11.54
CA GLN A 247 -6.79 5.86 10.39
C GLN A 247 -6.33 5.17 9.11
N VAL A 248 -7.25 4.97 8.17
CA VAL A 248 -6.97 4.42 6.85
C VAL A 248 -7.40 5.41 5.78
N ARG A 249 -6.56 5.59 4.76
CA ARG A 249 -6.89 6.31 3.53
C ARG A 249 -6.74 5.35 2.36
N LEU A 250 -7.70 5.33 1.45
CA LEU A 250 -7.78 4.38 0.35
C LEU A 250 -7.95 5.13 -0.97
N VAL A 251 -7.22 4.71 -2.00
CA VAL A 251 -7.40 5.19 -3.38
C VAL A 251 -7.70 3.99 -4.28
N PRO A 252 -8.71 4.06 -5.16
CA PRO A 252 -9.06 2.95 -6.03
C PRO A 252 -7.89 2.47 -6.91
N SER A 253 -7.83 1.17 -7.17
CA SER A 253 -6.75 0.59 -7.98
C SER A 253 -6.70 1.15 -9.41
N PHE A 254 -7.86 1.48 -9.98
CA PHE A 254 -7.98 2.09 -11.30
C PHE A 254 -7.57 3.58 -11.31
N GLU A 255 -7.21 4.17 -10.18
CA GLU A 255 -6.61 5.51 -10.12
C GLU A 255 -5.08 5.43 -9.93
N ARG A 256 -4.46 4.30 -10.30
CA ARG A 256 -3.02 4.05 -10.21
C ARG A 256 -2.15 5.19 -10.77
N HIS A 257 -2.56 5.80 -11.88
CA HIS A 257 -1.79 6.89 -12.51
C HIS A 257 -1.81 8.19 -11.68
N ARG A 258 -2.78 8.36 -10.76
CA ARG A 258 -2.91 9.56 -9.91
C ARG A 258 -2.08 9.49 -8.63
N VAL A 259 -1.56 8.31 -8.29
CA VAL A 259 -0.81 8.08 -7.04
C VAL A 259 0.69 7.89 -7.26
N TYR A 260 1.21 8.18 -8.46
CA TYR A 260 2.66 8.20 -8.73
C TYR A 260 3.42 6.98 -8.18
N PRO A 261 3.19 5.78 -8.75
CA PRO A 261 3.80 4.55 -8.26
C PRO A 261 5.33 4.61 -8.18
N HIS A 262 5.86 4.10 -7.08
CA HIS A 262 7.28 3.97 -6.77
C HIS A 262 7.60 2.52 -6.41
N ARG A 263 8.75 1.99 -6.87
CA ARG A 263 9.21 0.62 -6.56
C ARG A 263 8.12 -0.47 -6.72
N GLY A 264 7.29 -0.32 -7.76
CA GLY A 264 6.21 -1.26 -8.10
C GLY A 264 4.91 -1.02 -7.33
N THR A 265 4.94 -1.16 -6.00
CA THR A 265 3.74 -1.21 -5.14
C THR A 265 3.58 -0.02 -4.19
N PHE A 266 4.60 0.82 -4.03
CA PHE A 266 4.55 2.04 -3.19
C PHE A 266 4.18 3.26 -4.02
N SER A 267 3.94 4.38 -3.36
CA SER A 267 3.64 5.67 -3.97
C SER A 267 4.68 6.71 -3.56
N HIS A 268 5.00 7.63 -4.47
CA HIS A 268 5.76 8.84 -4.12
C HIS A 268 4.95 9.85 -3.28
N VAL A 269 3.64 9.70 -3.21
CA VAL A 269 2.74 10.59 -2.48
C VAL A 269 2.63 10.16 -1.03
N ASP A 270 2.92 11.08 -0.11
CA ASP A 270 2.44 10.96 1.27
C ASP A 270 0.96 11.34 1.33
N ALA A 271 0.09 10.35 1.44
CA ALA A 271 -1.35 10.55 1.53
C ALA A 271 -1.76 11.38 2.76
N ALA A 272 -0.91 11.48 3.81
CA ALA A 272 -1.16 12.33 4.98
C ALA A 272 -1.09 13.82 4.61
N LYS A 273 -0.08 14.18 3.81
CA LYS A 273 0.27 15.56 3.43
C LYS A 273 0.84 15.56 1.99
N PRO A 274 -0.03 15.48 0.97
CA PRO A 274 0.42 15.37 -0.41
C PRO A 274 1.10 16.65 -0.89
N ASP A 275 2.26 16.52 -1.54
CA ASP A 275 2.89 17.60 -2.31
C ASP A 275 2.26 17.67 -3.70
N LEU A 276 1.23 18.51 -3.86
CA LEU A 276 0.50 18.66 -5.12
C LEU A 276 1.27 19.45 -6.18
N ALA A 277 2.37 20.13 -5.81
CA ALA A 277 3.24 20.76 -6.81
C ALA A 277 4.09 19.70 -7.52
N ALA A 278 4.60 18.72 -6.76
CA ALA A 278 5.33 17.58 -7.31
C ALA A 278 4.40 16.51 -7.91
N HIS A 279 3.19 16.34 -7.35
CA HIS A 279 2.25 15.27 -7.69
C HIS A 279 0.84 15.80 -8.02
N PRO A 280 0.69 16.65 -9.06
CA PRO A 280 -0.56 17.37 -9.34
C PRO A 280 -1.77 16.46 -9.60
N LEU A 281 -1.60 15.30 -10.23
CA LEU A 281 -2.69 14.36 -10.52
C LEU A 281 -3.34 13.79 -9.25
N PHE A 282 -2.63 13.80 -8.11
CA PHE A 282 -3.19 13.34 -6.85
C PHE A 282 -4.32 14.26 -6.35
N ALA A 283 -4.38 15.52 -6.79
CA ALA A 283 -5.50 16.41 -6.49
C ALA A 283 -6.83 15.89 -7.06
N GLU A 284 -6.77 15.03 -8.07
CA GLU A 284 -7.93 14.40 -8.71
C GLU A 284 -8.21 12.99 -8.18
N ALA A 285 -7.37 12.47 -7.27
CA ALA A 285 -7.56 11.15 -6.70
C ALA A 285 -8.76 11.12 -5.74
N SER A 286 -9.55 10.06 -5.83
CA SER A 286 -10.63 9.73 -4.90
C SER A 286 -10.03 9.14 -3.63
N VAL A 287 -9.83 9.96 -2.60
CA VAL A 287 -9.31 9.51 -1.29
C VAL A 287 -10.48 9.19 -0.35
N LEU A 288 -10.71 7.91 -0.12
CA LEU A 288 -11.69 7.42 0.84
C LEU A 288 -11.01 7.29 2.21
N GLU A 289 -11.69 7.66 3.30
CA GLU A 289 -11.09 7.65 4.65
C GLU A 289 -12.02 7.03 5.69
N ALA A 290 -11.44 6.33 6.67
CA ALA A 290 -12.12 5.96 7.91
C ALA A 290 -11.14 5.85 9.08
N VAL A 291 -11.69 5.88 10.30
CA VAL A 291 -10.99 5.44 11.51
C VAL A 291 -11.58 4.09 11.90
N LEU A 292 -10.71 3.08 12.02
CA LEU A 292 -11.04 1.75 12.51
C LEU A 292 -10.95 1.74 14.03
N GLU A 293 -12.03 1.34 14.67
CA GLU A 293 -12.13 1.13 16.11
C GLU A 293 -11.84 -0.34 16.47
N PRO A 294 -11.49 -0.67 17.73
CA PRO A 294 -11.43 -2.06 18.17
C PRO A 294 -12.72 -2.84 17.85
N GLY A 295 -12.60 -3.92 17.09
CA GLY A 295 -13.71 -4.75 16.62
C GLY A 295 -14.14 -4.50 15.16
N ASP A 296 -13.62 -3.44 14.53
CA ASP A 296 -13.80 -3.19 13.10
C ASP A 296 -12.84 -4.05 12.27
N MET A 297 -13.30 -4.52 11.11
CA MET A 297 -12.44 -5.06 10.06
C MET A 297 -12.51 -4.20 8.81
N VAL A 298 -11.42 -3.99 8.09
CA VAL A 298 -11.44 -3.40 6.74
C VAL A 298 -11.05 -4.44 5.71
N PHE A 299 -11.87 -4.59 4.68
CA PHE A 299 -11.52 -5.35 3.49
C PHE A 299 -10.78 -4.44 2.50
N LEU A 300 -9.57 -4.85 2.13
CA LEU A 300 -8.70 -4.21 1.16
C LEU A 300 -8.62 -5.12 -0.06
N PRO A 301 -9.34 -4.79 -1.15
CA PRO A 301 -9.24 -5.58 -2.37
C PRO A 301 -7.84 -5.47 -2.97
N VAL A 302 -7.36 -6.53 -3.62
CA VAL A 302 -6.03 -6.58 -4.25
C VAL A 302 -5.79 -5.36 -5.15
N GLY A 303 -4.61 -4.73 -5.04
CA GLY A 303 -4.27 -3.54 -5.84
C GLY A 303 -4.92 -2.22 -5.38
N TRP A 304 -5.76 -2.21 -4.35
CA TRP A 304 -6.21 -0.95 -3.75
C TRP A 304 -5.08 -0.29 -2.98
N TRP A 305 -4.86 0.98 -3.29
CA TRP A 305 -3.87 1.79 -2.61
C TRP A 305 -4.39 2.16 -1.24
N HIS A 306 -3.55 2.02 -0.23
CA HIS A 306 -3.89 2.29 1.14
C HIS A 306 -2.71 2.86 1.92
N TRP A 307 -3.03 3.87 2.73
CA TRP A 307 -2.15 4.48 3.71
C TRP A 307 -2.78 4.27 5.08
N VAL A 308 -1.96 3.96 6.08
CA VAL A 308 -2.46 3.59 7.42
C VAL A 308 -1.64 4.28 8.49
N LYS A 309 -2.29 4.93 9.46
CA LYS A 309 -1.66 5.51 10.64
C LYS A 309 -2.30 4.97 11.92
N ALA A 310 -1.47 4.50 12.85
CA ALA A 310 -1.91 4.20 14.21
C ALA A 310 -2.16 5.51 14.99
N LEU A 311 -3.36 5.65 15.55
CA LEU A 311 -3.73 6.82 16.36
C LEU A 311 -3.45 6.59 17.86
N ASP A 312 -3.37 5.33 18.28
CA ASP A 312 -3.03 4.90 19.63
C ASP A 312 -1.99 3.77 19.55
N VAL A 313 -1.50 3.28 20.70
CA VAL A 313 -0.81 1.99 20.72
C VAL A 313 -1.76 0.93 20.15
N SER A 314 -1.34 0.29 19.07
CA SER A 314 -2.27 -0.40 18.18
C SER A 314 -1.84 -1.81 17.86
N ALA A 315 -2.81 -2.75 17.90
CA ALA A 315 -2.65 -4.13 17.45
C ALA A 315 -3.70 -4.49 16.40
N SER A 316 -3.27 -5.05 15.28
CA SER A 316 -4.15 -5.54 14.20
C SER A 316 -3.72 -6.93 13.75
N VAL A 317 -4.68 -7.72 13.28
CA VAL A 317 -4.44 -9.02 12.65
C VAL A 317 -4.97 -8.98 11.22
N THR A 318 -4.19 -9.44 10.26
CA THR A 318 -4.66 -9.59 8.87
C THR A 318 -4.90 -11.04 8.51
N PHE A 319 -5.88 -11.26 7.63
CA PHE A 319 -6.21 -12.55 7.04
C PHE A 319 -6.00 -12.52 5.54
N HIS A 320 -5.43 -13.61 5.02
CA HIS A 320 -5.10 -13.74 3.59
C HIS A 320 -5.75 -14.97 2.93
N HIS A 321 -6.43 -15.83 3.68
CA HIS A 321 -7.04 -17.06 3.16
C HIS A 321 -8.56 -16.95 3.14
N PHE A 322 -9.09 -16.37 2.06
CA PHE A 322 -10.52 -16.26 1.82
C PHE A 322 -11.11 -17.59 1.34
N LEU A 323 -12.35 -17.89 1.74
CA LEU A 323 -13.12 -19.05 1.30
C LEU A 323 -13.71 -18.85 -0.10
N VAL A 324 -12.82 -18.70 -1.08
CA VAL A 324 -13.16 -18.53 -2.50
C VAL A 324 -12.51 -19.67 -3.32
N PRO A 325 -13.17 -20.19 -4.37
CA PRO A 325 -12.55 -21.20 -5.23
C PRO A 325 -11.20 -20.74 -5.79
N GLY A 326 -10.17 -21.58 -5.64
CA GLY A 326 -8.82 -21.26 -6.09
C GLY A 326 -7.95 -20.48 -5.09
N GLY A 327 -8.50 -20.09 -3.93
CA GLY A 327 -7.78 -19.32 -2.92
C GLY A 327 -7.76 -17.82 -3.21
N ASN A 328 -6.98 -17.06 -2.45
CA ASN A 328 -6.94 -15.60 -2.58
C ASN A 328 -6.53 -15.18 -3.99
N THR A 329 -7.07 -14.06 -4.45
CA THR A 329 -6.72 -13.47 -5.74
C THR A 329 -5.44 -12.69 -5.60
N HIS A 330 -4.50 -12.94 -6.52
CA HIS A 330 -3.20 -12.29 -6.55
C HIS A 330 -3.07 -11.36 -7.75
N LEU A 331 -2.35 -10.25 -7.56
CA LEU A 331 -1.86 -9.41 -8.64
C LEU A 331 -0.50 -9.96 -9.07
N ASP A 332 -0.38 -10.33 -10.33
CA ASP A 332 0.89 -10.75 -10.90
C ASP A 332 1.81 -9.52 -11.07
N ALA A 333 3.00 -9.58 -10.49
CA ALA A 333 4.00 -8.55 -10.72
C ALA A 333 4.46 -8.66 -12.19
N PRO A 334 4.44 -7.56 -12.96
CA PRO A 334 5.06 -7.56 -14.29
C PRO A 334 6.58 -7.73 -14.14
N PHE A 335 7.19 -8.42 -15.13
CA PHE A 335 8.61 -8.77 -15.33
C PHE A 335 9.65 -8.34 -14.29
#